data_AF-A0A7J8U9I6-F1
#
_entry.id   AF-A0A7J8U9I6-F1
#
_cell.length_a   1.000
_cell.length_b   1.000
_cell.length_c   1.000
_cell.angle_alpha   90.00
_cell.angle_beta   90.00
_cell.angle_gamma   90.00
#
_symmetry.space_group_name_H-M   'P 1'
#
loop_
_entity.id
_entity.type
_entity.pdbx_description
1 polymer ?
#
loop_
_entity_poly.entity_id
_entity_poly.type
_entity_poly.pdbx_seq_one_letter_code
_entity_poly.pdbx_strand_id
1 'polypeptide(L)'
;GSNSYVEHLVDDPNFSRRFECCFIWVDVSLPVLHKRAKERVDQMVAAGLLDEVREMFIAGADYGRGIRRAIGLPELEAYFTVEKDPNMDEATKAKILANCIEETKKNTLKLIDSQLGKIRRLREEVGWKLQRVDATAVHEKCGRDAQLAWEQRVLKKSFEIVGAFLN
;
A
#
# COMPACT_ATOMS: atom_id res chain seq x y z
N GLY A 1 -3.74 -3.07 3.94
CA GLY A 1 -4.98 -3.18 4.71
C GLY A 1 -6.17 -3.23 3.78
N SER A 2 -6.65 -4.41 3.42
CA SER A 2 -7.89 -4.54 2.64
C SER A 2 -9.08 -4.34 3.59
N ASN A 3 -9.58 -3.10 3.69
CA ASN A 3 -10.62 -2.76 4.66
C ASN A 3 -11.89 -3.60 4.49
N SER A 4 -12.26 -3.95 3.25
CA SER A 4 -13.43 -4.80 3.01
C SER A 4 -13.31 -6.20 3.62
N TYR A 5 -12.09 -6.78 3.65
CA TYR A 5 -11.87 -8.09 4.27
C TYR A 5 -11.94 -7.99 5.79
N VAL A 6 -11.39 -6.92 6.37
CA VAL A 6 -11.43 -6.68 7.82
C VAL A 6 -12.87 -6.41 8.27
N GLU A 7 -13.62 -5.60 7.54
CA GLU A 7 -15.05 -5.34 7.77
C GLU A 7 -15.85 -6.65 7.73
N HIS A 8 -15.76 -7.42 6.65
CA HIS A 8 -16.48 -8.69 6.53
C HIS A 8 -16.17 -9.68 7.65
N LEU A 9 -14.91 -9.72 8.12
CA LEU A 9 -14.53 -10.60 9.22
C LEU A 9 -15.10 -10.12 10.55
N VAL A 10 -14.96 -8.84 10.86
CA VAL A 10 -15.39 -8.26 12.15
C VAL A 10 -16.92 -8.23 12.26
N ASP A 11 -17.62 -8.00 11.15
CA ASP A 11 -19.08 -7.98 11.09
C ASP A 11 -19.71 -9.39 11.11
N ASP A 12 -18.92 -10.47 10.95
CA ASP A 12 -19.41 -11.84 11.08
C ASP A 12 -19.90 -12.08 12.53
N PRO A 13 -21.18 -12.45 12.74
CA PRO A 13 -21.72 -12.74 14.07
C PRO A 13 -20.97 -13.84 14.82
N ASN A 14 -20.39 -14.82 14.11
CA ASN A 14 -19.61 -15.88 14.74
C ASN A 14 -18.26 -15.36 15.24
N PHE A 15 -17.66 -14.42 14.52
CA PHE A 15 -16.38 -13.82 14.91
C PHE A 15 -16.58 -12.83 16.06
N SER A 16 -17.50 -11.88 15.91
CA SER A 16 -17.79 -10.84 16.92
C SER A 16 -18.26 -11.38 18.27
N ARG A 17 -18.87 -12.57 18.31
CA ARG A 17 -19.22 -13.26 19.56
C ARG A 17 -18.04 -13.93 20.26
N ARG A 18 -16.98 -14.25 19.52
CA ARG A 18 -15.82 -15.02 20.01
C ARG A 18 -14.63 -14.14 20.34
N PHE A 19 -14.52 -12.98 19.69
CA PHE A 19 -13.35 -12.12 19.77
C PHE A 19 -13.76 -10.70 20.11
N GLU A 20 -13.03 -10.11 21.04
CA GLU A 20 -12.97 -8.67 21.22
C GLU A 20 -11.79 -8.12 20.41
N CYS A 21 -12.00 -7.04 19.67
CA CYS A 21 -10.98 -6.49 18.78
C CYS A 21 -10.35 -5.22 19.34
N CYS A 22 -9.02 -5.22 19.40
CA CYS A 22 -8.21 -4.02 19.60
C CYS A 22 -7.69 -3.52 18.25
N PHE A 23 -8.20 -2.40 17.76
CA PHE A 23 -7.78 -1.85 16.47
C PHE A 23 -6.69 -0.78 16.66
N ILE A 24 -5.50 -1.05 16.14
CA ILE A 24 -4.40 -0.09 16.07
C ILE A 24 -4.29 0.42 14.64
N TRP A 25 -4.48 1.72 14.45
CA TRP A 25 -4.30 2.39 13.17
C TRP A 25 -2.94 3.10 13.15
N VAL A 26 -1.98 2.53 12.43
CA VAL A 26 -0.69 3.18 12.15
C VAL A 26 -0.91 4.21 11.04
N ASP A 27 -0.86 5.48 11.41
CA ASP A 27 -1.16 6.63 10.57
C ASP A 27 0.11 7.37 10.18
N VAL A 28 0.15 7.93 8.98
CA VAL A 28 1.26 8.72 8.44
C VAL A 28 0.66 9.91 7.72
N SER A 29 1.21 11.10 7.92
CA SER A 29 0.74 12.30 7.23
C SER A 29 0.76 12.08 5.71
N LEU A 30 -0.30 12.54 5.04
CA LEU A 30 -0.50 12.26 3.62
C LEU A 30 0.68 12.73 2.73
N PRO A 31 1.27 13.92 2.93
CA PRO A 31 2.42 14.36 2.12
C PRO A 31 3.64 13.45 2.29
N VAL A 32 3.92 13.00 3.52
CA VAL A 32 5.06 12.11 3.81
C VAL A 32 4.80 10.72 3.22
N LEU A 33 3.59 10.19 3.37
CA LEU A 33 3.22 8.88 2.85
C LEU A 33 3.24 8.86 1.31
N HIS A 34 2.73 9.91 0.66
CA HIS A 34 2.78 10.06 -0.80
C HIS A 34 4.21 10.07 -1.32
N LYS A 35 5.09 10.85 -0.68
CA LYS A 35 6.51 10.88 -1.04
C LYS A 35 7.15 9.49 -0.90
N ARG A 36 6.98 8.85 0.26
CA ARG A 36 7.57 7.53 0.53
C ARG A 36 7.04 6.46 -0.41
N ALA A 37 5.77 6.51 -0.79
CA ALA A 37 5.15 5.58 -1.72
C ALA A 37 5.76 5.66 -3.12
N LYS A 38 6.00 6.87 -3.63
CA LYS A 38 6.69 7.07 -4.92
C LYS A 38 8.11 6.50 -4.88
N GLU A 39 8.89 6.84 -3.86
CA GLU A 39 10.25 6.33 -3.66
C GLU A 39 10.28 4.81 -3.54
N ARG A 40 9.25 4.21 -2.92
CA ARG A 40 9.13 2.76 -2.80
C ARG A 40 8.90 2.11 -4.17
N VAL A 41 8.11 2.72 -5.06
CA VAL A 41 7.96 2.21 -6.43
C VAL A 41 9.29 2.24 -7.17
N ASP A 42 10.06 3.32 -7.04
CA ASP A 42 11.40 3.42 -7.63
C ASP A 42 12.34 2.33 -7.08
N GLN A 43 12.30 2.08 -5.77
CA GLN A 43 13.05 1.00 -5.12
C GLN A 43 12.60 -0.38 -5.61
N MET A 44 11.31 -0.60 -5.85
CA MET A 44 10.78 -1.86 -6.39
C MET A 44 11.28 -2.09 -7.82
N VAL A 45 11.26 -1.07 -8.67
CA VAL A 45 11.82 -1.16 -10.03
C VAL A 45 13.30 -1.52 -9.99
N ALA A 46 14.09 -0.83 -9.14
CA ALA A 46 15.51 -1.14 -8.96
C ALA A 46 15.77 -2.54 -8.39
N ALA A 47 14.83 -3.10 -7.65
CA ALA A 47 14.92 -4.44 -7.05
C ALA A 47 14.43 -5.57 -7.98
N GLY A 48 13.96 -5.28 -9.18
CA GLY A 48 13.56 -6.30 -10.16
C GLY A 48 12.04 -6.45 -10.39
N LEU A 49 11.22 -5.44 -10.06
CA LEU A 49 9.76 -5.47 -10.31
C LEU A 49 9.43 -5.84 -11.77
N LEU A 50 10.21 -5.38 -12.75
CA LEU A 50 9.96 -5.67 -14.16
C LEU A 50 10.10 -7.16 -14.46
N ASP A 51 11.06 -7.83 -13.83
CA ASP A 51 11.29 -9.26 -14.03
C ASP A 51 10.15 -10.07 -13.42
N GLU A 52 9.73 -9.72 -12.21
CA GLU A 52 8.59 -10.35 -11.53
C GLU A 52 7.29 -10.23 -12.34
N VAL A 53 7.00 -9.03 -12.87
CA VAL A 53 5.77 -8.80 -13.63
C VAL A 53 5.83 -9.47 -15.00
N ARG A 54 7.01 -9.52 -15.64
CA ARG A 54 7.20 -10.17 -16.94
C ARG A 54 6.83 -11.65 -16.90
N GLU A 55 7.16 -12.36 -15.82
CA GLU A 55 6.79 -13.77 -15.64
C GLU A 55 5.27 -13.99 -15.51
N MET A 56 4.56 -13.02 -14.92
CA MET A 56 3.11 -13.08 -14.74
C MET A 56 2.32 -12.48 -15.93
N PHE A 57 3.01 -11.87 -16.89
CA PHE A 57 2.39 -11.13 -17.97
C PHE A 57 1.66 -12.06 -18.95
N ILE A 58 0.38 -11.77 -19.16
CA ILE A 58 -0.45 -12.42 -20.18
C ILE A 58 -1.16 -11.31 -20.95
N ALA A 59 -0.83 -11.19 -22.24
CA ALA A 59 -1.38 -10.14 -23.09
C ALA A 59 -2.91 -10.22 -23.15
N GLY A 60 -3.59 -9.09 -22.89
CA GLY A 60 -5.06 -9.01 -22.95
C GLY A 60 -5.77 -9.76 -21.82
N ALA A 61 -5.08 -10.04 -20.72
CA ALA A 61 -5.71 -10.67 -19.56
C ALA A 61 -6.72 -9.74 -18.85
N ASP A 62 -7.69 -10.35 -18.16
CA ASP A 62 -8.61 -9.62 -17.29
C ASP A 62 -7.89 -9.18 -16.00
N TYR A 63 -7.52 -7.90 -15.92
CA TYR A 63 -6.93 -7.27 -14.73
C TYR A 63 -7.96 -6.89 -13.65
N GLY A 64 -9.24 -7.24 -13.84
CA GLY A 64 -10.31 -7.02 -12.87
C GLY A 64 -10.40 -8.08 -11.78
N ARG A 65 -9.64 -9.20 -11.88
CA ARG A 65 -9.80 -10.37 -11.01
C ARG A 65 -8.49 -10.88 -10.42
N GLY A 66 -8.58 -11.37 -9.17
CA GLY A 66 -7.47 -12.05 -8.48
C GLY A 66 -6.20 -11.22 -8.37
N ILE A 67 -5.05 -11.90 -8.49
CA ILE A 67 -3.71 -11.30 -8.37
C ILE A 67 -3.41 -10.27 -9.47
N ARG A 68 -4.09 -10.37 -10.62
CA ARG A 68 -3.89 -9.45 -11.76
C ARG A 68 -4.40 -8.04 -11.50
N ARG A 69 -5.17 -7.82 -10.42
CA ARG A 69 -5.57 -6.49 -9.96
C ARG A 69 -4.43 -5.70 -9.32
N ALA A 70 -3.29 -6.32 -9.07
CA ALA A 70 -2.17 -5.67 -8.39
C ALA A 70 -1.67 -4.48 -9.22
N ILE A 71 -1.51 -3.33 -8.55
CA ILE A 71 -0.93 -2.11 -9.14
C ILE A 71 0.50 -2.43 -9.60
N GLY A 72 0.82 -2.09 -10.83
CA GLY A 72 2.04 -2.43 -11.53
C GLY A 72 1.80 -3.41 -12.69
N LEU A 73 0.84 -4.34 -12.58
CA LEU A 73 0.53 -5.27 -13.66
C LEU A 73 -0.15 -4.58 -14.86
N PRO A 74 -1.34 -3.97 -14.70
CA PRO A 74 -2.02 -3.33 -15.82
C PRO A 74 -1.25 -2.12 -16.35
N GLU A 75 -0.52 -1.40 -15.49
CA GLU A 75 0.27 -0.24 -15.89
C GLU A 75 1.46 -0.63 -16.78
N LEU A 76 2.10 -1.79 -16.55
CA LEU A 76 3.26 -2.23 -17.32
C LEU A 76 2.90 -2.99 -18.60
N GLU A 77 1.63 -3.30 -18.86
CA GLU A 77 1.20 -4.02 -20.08
C GLU A 77 1.64 -3.28 -21.36
N ALA A 78 1.53 -1.96 -21.38
CA ALA A 78 1.96 -1.15 -22.53
C ALA A 78 3.46 -1.32 -22.81
N TYR A 79 4.29 -1.39 -21.77
CA TYR A 79 5.72 -1.64 -21.89
C TYR A 79 6.01 -3.05 -22.41
N PHE A 80 5.42 -4.09 -21.82
CA PHE A 80 5.66 -5.47 -22.28
C PHE A 80 5.16 -5.75 -23.71
N THR A 81 4.18 -4.98 -24.18
CA THR A 81 3.72 -5.05 -25.57
C THR A 81 4.79 -4.50 -26.53
N VAL A 82 5.38 -3.35 -26.22
CA VAL A 82 6.42 -2.74 -27.07
C VAL A 82 7.81 -3.35 -26.89
N GLU A 83 8.08 -3.97 -25.73
CA GLU A 83 9.33 -4.68 -25.45
C GLU A 83 9.59 -5.78 -26.49
N LYS A 84 8.51 -6.43 -26.95
CA LYS A 84 8.55 -7.53 -27.93
C LYS A 84 8.58 -7.06 -29.39
N ASP A 85 8.41 -5.77 -29.66
CA ASP A 85 8.42 -5.23 -31.02
C ASP A 85 9.87 -4.93 -31.48
N PRO A 86 10.39 -5.65 -32.49
CA PRO A 86 11.76 -5.44 -32.98
C PRO A 86 11.94 -4.12 -33.74
N ASN A 87 10.85 -3.47 -34.17
CA ASN A 87 10.91 -2.20 -34.91
C ASN A 87 10.90 -0.98 -33.98
N MET A 88 10.65 -1.17 -32.70
CA MET A 88 10.58 -0.08 -31.73
C MET A 88 11.99 0.29 -31.27
N ASP A 89 12.34 1.56 -31.37
CA ASP A 89 13.64 2.04 -30.89
C ASP A 89 13.69 2.06 -29.34
N GLU A 90 14.89 1.88 -28.80
CA GLU A 90 15.11 1.80 -27.34
C GLU A 90 14.75 3.10 -26.61
N ALA A 91 14.85 4.27 -27.25
CA ALA A 91 14.47 5.53 -26.62
C ALA A 91 12.95 5.61 -26.43
N THR A 92 12.18 5.14 -27.42
CA THR A 92 10.72 5.03 -27.32
C THR A 92 10.31 4.01 -26.27
N LYS A 93 10.94 2.83 -26.20
CA LYS A 93 10.68 1.84 -25.14
C LYS A 93 10.94 2.40 -23.75
N ALA A 94 12.07 3.08 -23.56
CA ALA A 94 12.41 3.71 -22.28
C ALA A 94 11.41 4.79 -21.88
N LYS A 95 10.91 5.58 -22.83
CA LYS A 95 9.86 6.58 -22.58
C LYS A 95 8.54 5.94 -22.15
N ILE A 96 8.14 4.85 -22.81
CA ILE A 96 6.92 4.12 -22.45
C ILE A 96 7.06 3.52 -21.04
N LEU A 97 8.20 2.91 -20.74
CA LEU A 97 8.49 2.37 -19.41
C LEU A 97 8.39 3.45 -18.31
N ALA A 98 9.00 4.61 -18.54
CA ALA A 98 8.93 5.73 -17.60
C ALA A 98 7.48 6.17 -17.35
N ASN A 99 6.66 6.23 -18.39
CA ASN A 99 5.23 6.55 -18.25
C ASN A 99 4.48 5.48 -17.44
N CYS A 100 4.74 4.19 -17.70
CA CYS A 100 4.12 3.09 -16.94
C CYS A 100 4.48 3.14 -15.44
N ILE A 101 5.74 3.47 -15.12
CA ILE A 101 6.18 3.64 -13.73
C ILE A 101 5.48 4.84 -13.07
N GLU A 102 5.33 5.96 -13.78
CA GLU A 102 4.60 7.13 -13.26
C GLU A 102 3.11 6.84 -13.06
N GLU A 103 2.47 6.06 -13.93
CA GLU A 103 1.08 5.61 -13.71
C GLU A 103 0.98 4.66 -12.51
N THR A 104 1.95 3.75 -12.32
CA THR A 104 2.03 2.88 -11.14
C THR A 104 2.10 3.71 -9.86
N LYS A 105 2.92 4.77 -9.84
CA LYS A 105 2.99 5.71 -8.72
C LYS A 105 1.65 6.40 -8.50
N LYS A 106 1.03 6.98 -9.54
CA LYS A 106 -0.27 7.67 -9.43
C LYS A 106 -1.36 6.76 -8.87
N ASN A 107 -1.47 5.54 -9.37
CA ASN A 107 -2.48 4.59 -8.89
C ASN A 107 -2.21 4.12 -7.46
N THR A 108 -0.94 4.01 -7.06
CA THR A 108 -0.55 3.77 -5.66
C THR A 108 -1.02 4.91 -4.75
N LEU A 109 -0.89 6.18 -5.17
CA LEU A 109 -1.38 7.32 -4.39
C LEU A 109 -2.90 7.33 -4.28
N LYS A 110 -3.62 7.09 -5.38
CA LYS A 110 -5.09 6.95 -5.35
C LYS A 110 -5.54 5.87 -4.37
N LEU A 111 -4.82 4.75 -4.33
CA LEU A 111 -5.09 3.68 -3.37
C LEU A 111 -4.88 4.14 -1.92
N ILE A 112 -3.80 4.87 -1.64
CA ILE A 112 -3.54 5.46 -0.32
C ILE A 112 -4.67 6.40 0.10
N ASP A 113 -5.09 7.31 -0.79
CA ASP A 113 -6.17 8.26 -0.51
C ASP A 113 -7.50 7.53 -0.24
N SER A 114 -7.81 6.51 -1.05
CA SER A 114 -8.99 5.66 -0.87
C SER A 114 -8.95 4.89 0.45
N GLN A 115 -7.79 4.34 0.83
CA GLN A 115 -7.63 3.62 2.09
C GLN A 115 -7.82 4.56 3.29
N LEU A 116 -7.26 5.76 3.25
CA LEU A 116 -7.43 6.76 4.31
C LEU A 116 -8.90 7.17 4.44
N GLY A 117 -9.59 7.43 3.33
CA GLY A 117 -11.02 7.73 3.34
C GLY A 117 -11.85 6.61 3.96
N LYS A 118 -11.56 5.35 3.61
CA LYS A 118 -12.23 4.18 4.19
C LYS A 118 -11.94 4.03 5.69
N ILE A 119 -10.72 4.27 6.15
CA ILE A 119 -10.38 4.21 7.59
C ILE A 119 -11.12 5.30 8.36
N ARG A 120 -11.25 6.51 7.79
CA ARG A 120 -12.05 7.58 8.39
C ARG A 120 -13.52 7.19 8.49
N ARG A 121 -14.11 6.64 7.43
CA ARG A 121 -15.46 6.07 7.43
C ARG A 121 -15.66 5.05 8.56
N LEU A 122 -14.73 4.10 8.72
CA LEU A 122 -14.79 3.08 9.78
C LEU A 122 -14.82 3.70 11.18
N ARG A 123 -14.03 4.75 11.39
CA ARG A 123 -13.97 5.45 12.67
C ARG A 123 -15.22 6.28 12.94
N GLU A 124 -15.67 7.05 11.95
CA GLU A 124 -16.64 8.13 12.13
C GLU A 124 -18.08 7.66 11.90
N GLU A 125 -18.31 6.80 10.90
CA GLU A 125 -19.66 6.33 10.54
C GLU A 125 -19.99 4.98 11.16
N VAL A 126 -19.05 4.04 11.14
CA VAL A 126 -19.25 2.70 11.71
C VAL A 126 -19.00 2.69 13.23
N GLY A 127 -18.22 3.65 13.73
CA GLY A 127 -17.96 3.81 15.16
C GLY A 127 -16.88 2.86 15.72
N TRP A 128 -16.01 2.32 14.86
CA TRP A 128 -14.91 1.48 15.32
C TRP A 128 -13.95 2.29 16.20
N LYS A 129 -13.58 1.73 17.36
CA LYS A 129 -12.62 2.33 18.30
C LYS A 129 -11.18 2.16 17.80
N LEU A 130 -10.82 2.92 16.76
CA LEU A 130 -9.48 2.92 16.19
C LEU A 130 -8.50 3.72 17.05
N GLN A 131 -7.48 3.04 17.59
CA GLN A 131 -6.41 3.66 18.35
C GLN A 131 -5.31 4.15 17.40
N ARG A 132 -5.30 5.47 17.12
CA ARG A 132 -4.36 6.07 16.17
C ARG A 132 -2.94 6.16 16.74
N VAL A 133 -1.98 5.65 15.99
CA VAL A 133 -0.54 5.70 16.29
C VAL A 133 0.16 6.41 15.14
N ASP A 134 0.77 7.56 15.41
CA ASP A 134 1.37 8.40 14.38
C ASP A 134 2.82 7.97 14.09
N ALA A 135 3.05 7.50 12.88
CA ALA A 135 4.33 7.06 12.36
C ALA A 135 4.97 8.07 11.40
N THR A 136 4.45 9.31 11.29
CA THR A 136 4.97 10.33 10.38
C THR A 136 6.47 10.57 10.57
N ALA A 137 6.89 10.79 11.81
CA ALA A 137 8.30 11.05 12.14
C ALA A 137 9.23 9.87 11.82
N VAL A 138 8.70 8.64 11.71
CA VAL A 138 9.48 7.47 11.29
C VAL A 138 9.86 7.59 9.82
N HIS A 139 8.93 8.06 9.00
CA HIS A 139 9.10 8.19 7.56
C HIS A 139 9.81 9.49 7.13
N GLU A 140 9.90 10.49 8.01
CA GLU A 140 10.69 11.70 7.79
C GLU A 140 12.18 11.52 8.09
N LYS A 141 12.54 10.47 8.83
CA LYS A 141 13.91 10.18 9.29
C LYS A 141 14.52 9.01 8.51
N CYS A 142 15.84 8.84 8.65
CA CYS A 142 16.59 7.75 8.01
C CYS A 142 17.46 7.00 9.03
N GLY A 143 17.78 5.74 8.72
CA GLY A 143 18.72 4.93 9.50
C GLY A 143 18.33 4.81 10.98
N ARG A 144 19.31 5.03 11.87
CA ARG A 144 19.12 4.91 13.32
C ARG A 144 18.07 5.87 13.89
N ASP A 145 17.94 7.07 13.32
CA ASP A 145 16.97 8.06 13.81
C ASP A 145 15.53 7.64 13.49
N ALA A 146 15.31 6.98 12.35
CA ALA A 146 14.01 6.39 12.01
C ALA A 146 13.66 5.23 12.94
N GLN A 147 14.63 4.37 13.26
CA GLN A 147 14.44 3.27 14.20
C GLN A 147 14.09 3.79 15.60
N LEU A 148 14.83 4.79 16.11
CA LEU A 148 14.52 5.40 17.40
C LEU A 148 13.13 6.04 17.41
N ALA A 149 12.75 6.73 16.33
CA ALA A 149 11.39 7.28 16.20
C ALA A 149 10.32 6.20 16.20
N TRP A 150 10.56 5.06 15.55
CA TRP A 150 9.65 3.92 15.56
C TRP A 150 9.46 3.36 16.97
N GLU A 151 10.56 3.10 17.68
CA GLU A 151 10.54 2.59 19.05
C GLU A 151 9.76 3.52 20.00
N GLN A 152 10.02 4.82 19.91
CA GLN A 152 9.44 5.81 20.82
C GLN A 152 7.99 6.20 20.48
N ARG A 153 7.64 6.33 19.20
CA ARG A 153 6.34 6.88 18.77
C ARG A 153 5.33 5.80 18.42
N VAL A 154 5.79 4.68 17.85
CA VAL A 154 4.93 3.62 17.35
C VAL A 154 4.89 2.44 18.31
N LEU A 155 6.05 1.84 18.60
CA LEU A 155 6.12 0.60 19.38
C LEU A 155 5.64 0.82 20.82
N LYS A 156 6.20 1.82 21.52
CA LYS A 156 5.81 2.14 22.89
C LYS A 156 4.30 2.39 23.04
N LYS A 157 3.74 3.25 22.18
CA LYS A 157 2.31 3.57 22.20
C LYS A 157 1.44 2.35 21.89
N SER A 158 1.87 1.49 20.97
CA SER A 158 1.16 0.26 20.64
C SER A 158 1.14 -0.71 21.84
N PHE A 159 2.25 -0.83 22.58
CA PHE A 159 2.28 -1.62 23.82
C PHE A 159 1.37 -1.07 24.91
N GLU A 160 1.30 0.25 25.07
CA GLU A 160 0.37 0.88 26.02
C GLU A 160 -1.09 0.57 25.65
N ILE A 161 -1.43 0.64 24.34
CA ILE A 161 -2.77 0.31 23.84
C ILE A 161 -3.12 -1.16 24.09
N VAL A 162 -2.23 -2.09 23.71
CA VAL A 162 -2.45 -3.53 23.91
C VAL A 162 -2.47 -3.88 25.39
N GLY A 163 -1.60 -3.27 26.20
CA GLY A 163 -1.58 -3.46 27.65
C GLY A 163 -2.89 -3.01 28.30
N ALA A 164 -3.45 -1.87 27.90
CA ALA A 164 -4.74 -1.41 28.39
C ALA A 164 -5.92 -2.27 27.90
N PHE A 165 -5.76 -2.99 26.79
CA PHE A 165 -6.78 -3.88 26.24
C PHE A 165 -6.80 -5.26 26.92
N LEU A 166 -5.64 -5.75 27.38
CA LEU A 166 -5.51 -7.06 28.01
C LEU A 166 -5.76 -7.07 29.52
N ASN A 167 -5.81 -5.90 30.16
CA ASN A 167 -6.05 -5.73 31.60
C ASN A 167 -7.48 -5.29 31.87
#